data_AF-A0A847I040-F1
#
_entry.id   AF-A0A847I040-F1
#
_cell.length_a   1.000
_cell.length_b   1.000
_cell.length_c   1.000
_cell.angle_alpha   90.00
_cell.angle_beta   90.00
_cell.angle_gamma   90.00
#
_symmetry.space_group_name_H-M   'P 1'
#
loop_
_entity.id
_entity.type
_entity.pdbx_description
1 polymer ?
#
loop_
_entity_poly.entity_id
_entity_poly.type
_entity_poly.pdbx_seq_one_letter_code
_entity_poly.pdbx_strand_id
1 'polypeptide(L)'
;MGGGPHNRSGRFSRRELVQCEEFTNTNSPYCTYAGEAFGALLNSYPTTFAGIQIHIGDAYTRLWGAARATFYNVPGTPTACFDGVIQEVGGAPGMSYIYQYNTRHFIPSDVEMLIGAYEVSPPPTPPTYEVQIMLSLEPSGTAKTVRVYAAQVLDYYPASPLYSRNCFRNAAAADDVALVPGGTVRITKTLQIDADSAAASRHMRLIVWAQAPNDSAPAEVYQAAIMNYPFEELCAMKISLPEGVPDFISPDAPTVLNVRIQNAAENLVPGSGVMYYRYDGGDFQSAPLFPLGGEYFTATLPAPGCGAEPEFYFAAQGDGGTTVVYPEGAPSEVETTIVTRVTTFIHDNFEDDLGWTVYDAPGLLFGSWERAVPGGFALPDGSPDQDYDGSGNCYVTDNRYGRDVDLGPTVLLSPIFDLLDTTDVYVRYARYIRCDDAETPPYPGRDFLDVELSGDGGVTWVQAEHVTGTGPKIGGWVYVQLRVADFVDLTSQFQIRFSVADIPNNSYTEAGVDDFWLFDLSCDGGPQYKPGDLNCDTLVDAFDIEPFVLALVSGPGFEGYYAAYPACNGMLADVNGDGSVNVFDIDPFVYLLTAEDGK
;
A
#
# COMPACT_ATOMS: atom_id res chain seq x y z
N MET A 1 7.23 -9.89 5.63
CA MET A 1 7.60 -8.81 6.57
C MET A 1 7.49 -7.51 5.78
N GLY A 2 6.81 -6.52 6.36
CA GLY A 2 6.78 -5.12 5.95
C GLY A 2 6.24 -4.81 4.55
N GLY A 3 4.91 -4.76 4.39
CA GLY A 3 4.31 -3.99 3.30
C GLY A 3 4.18 -2.55 3.76
N GLY A 4 5.00 -1.65 3.18
CA GLY A 4 4.98 -0.21 3.51
C GLY A 4 3.70 0.48 3.03
N PRO A 5 3.33 1.62 3.64
CA PRO A 5 2.10 2.32 3.33
C PRO A 5 2.28 3.16 2.05
N HIS A 6 1.54 2.82 1.00
CA HIS A 6 1.44 3.65 -0.20
C HIS A 6 0.71 4.96 0.13
N ASN A 7 1.44 6.07 0.02
CA ASN A 7 0.97 7.44 0.04
C ASN A 7 -0.16 7.63 -0.99
N ARG A 8 -1.41 7.82 -0.53
CA ARG A 8 -2.57 8.08 -1.40
C ARG A 8 -3.01 9.52 -1.19
N SER A 9 -2.64 10.40 -2.12
CA SER A 9 -3.25 11.72 -2.24
C SER A 9 -4.74 11.57 -2.58
N GLY A 10 -5.59 11.73 -1.57
CA GLY A 10 -7.03 11.93 -1.67
C GLY A 10 -7.82 10.77 -2.28
N ARG A 11 -8.20 9.75 -1.50
CA ARG A 11 -9.28 8.81 -1.84
C ARG A 11 -9.80 8.15 -0.55
N PHE A 12 -11.13 8.09 -0.43
CA PHE A 12 -11.98 7.53 0.63
C PHE A 12 -11.38 6.40 1.50
N SER A 13 -11.86 6.27 2.75
CA SER A 13 -11.59 5.10 3.61
C SER A 13 -11.68 3.81 2.79
N ARG A 14 -10.68 2.93 2.90
CA ARG A 14 -10.69 1.69 2.12
C ARG A 14 -11.81 0.79 2.67
N ARG A 15 -12.48 0.02 1.80
CA ARG A 15 -13.14 -1.19 2.27
C ARG A 15 -12.02 -2.10 2.80
N GLU A 16 -12.00 -2.33 4.10
CA GLU A 16 -10.88 -3.05 4.71
C GLU A 16 -11.02 -4.56 4.48
N LEU A 17 -12.26 -5.05 4.38
CA LEU A 17 -12.57 -6.47 4.26
C LEU A 17 -13.58 -6.79 3.14
N VAL A 18 -13.34 -7.87 2.41
CA VAL A 18 -14.34 -8.51 1.52
C VAL A 18 -15.14 -9.53 2.33
N GLN A 19 -16.46 -9.38 2.34
CA GLN A 19 -17.35 -10.35 2.98
C GLN A 19 -17.72 -11.45 1.98
N CYS A 20 -17.74 -12.71 2.43
CA CYS A 20 -18.16 -13.84 1.61
C CYS A 20 -19.03 -14.82 2.39
N GLU A 21 -20.17 -15.19 1.82
CA GLU A 21 -21.01 -16.29 2.30
C GLU A 21 -20.91 -17.47 1.31
N GLU A 22 -20.24 -18.56 1.71
CA GLU A 22 -20.14 -19.80 0.94
C GLU A 22 -21.18 -20.81 1.42
N PHE A 23 -22.17 -21.12 0.58
CA PHE A 23 -23.19 -22.12 0.84
C PHE A 23 -22.68 -23.51 0.48
N THR A 24 -22.63 -24.41 1.44
CA THR A 24 -22.01 -25.74 1.32
C THR A 24 -22.90 -26.87 1.83
N ASN A 25 -22.53 -28.12 1.52
CA ASN A 25 -23.21 -29.32 2.00
C ASN A 25 -22.21 -30.48 2.13
N THR A 26 -22.21 -31.18 3.27
CA THR A 26 -21.26 -32.29 3.52
C THR A 26 -21.37 -33.45 2.54
N ASN A 27 -22.49 -33.59 1.82
CA ASN A 27 -22.73 -34.66 0.85
C ASN A 27 -22.46 -34.23 -0.60
N SER A 28 -22.07 -32.98 -0.85
CA SER A 28 -21.77 -32.49 -2.20
C SER A 28 -20.30 -32.72 -2.55
N PRO A 29 -19.98 -33.55 -3.56
CA PRO A 29 -18.58 -33.79 -3.96
C PRO A 29 -17.91 -32.55 -4.55
N TYR A 30 -18.70 -31.59 -5.06
CA TYR A 30 -18.20 -30.33 -5.61
C TYR A 30 -17.85 -29.30 -4.53
N CYS A 31 -18.46 -29.42 -3.33
CA CYS A 31 -18.18 -28.52 -2.22
C CYS A 31 -16.75 -28.67 -1.68
N THR A 32 -16.08 -29.80 -1.92
CA THR A 32 -14.66 -29.97 -1.55
C THR A 32 -13.77 -28.93 -2.22
N TYR A 33 -13.94 -28.73 -3.52
CA TYR A 33 -13.11 -27.78 -4.27
C TYR A 33 -13.39 -26.33 -3.86
N ALA A 34 -14.67 -25.98 -3.68
CA ALA A 34 -15.08 -24.66 -3.23
C ALA A 34 -14.59 -24.36 -1.82
N GLY A 35 -14.75 -25.31 -0.90
CA GLY A 35 -14.31 -25.17 0.49
C GLY A 35 -12.79 -25.06 0.62
N GLU A 36 -12.02 -25.75 -0.22
CA GLU A 36 -10.56 -25.60 -0.29
C GLU A 36 -10.16 -24.21 -0.80
N ALA A 37 -10.80 -23.71 -1.86
CA ALA A 37 -10.57 -22.35 -2.38
C ALA A 37 -10.94 -21.27 -1.36
N PHE A 38 -12.06 -21.44 -0.66
CA PHE A 38 -12.49 -20.55 0.42
C PHE A 38 -11.51 -20.58 1.61
N GLY A 39 -11.07 -21.77 2.01
CA GLY A 39 -10.06 -21.94 3.05
C GLY A 39 -8.71 -21.32 2.67
N ALA A 40 -8.33 -21.36 1.40
CA ALA A 40 -7.14 -20.69 0.89
C ALA A 40 -7.24 -19.16 1.05
N LEU A 41 -8.38 -18.56 0.75
CA LEU A 41 -8.59 -17.12 1.01
C LEU A 41 -8.47 -16.77 2.49
N LEU A 42 -9.09 -17.56 3.39
CA LEU A 42 -8.98 -17.32 4.84
C LEU A 42 -7.54 -17.38 5.35
N ASN A 43 -6.70 -18.22 4.76
CA ASN A 43 -5.30 -18.37 5.15
C ASN A 43 -4.41 -17.28 4.56
N SER A 44 -4.66 -16.89 3.30
CA SER A 44 -3.85 -15.90 2.58
C SER A 44 -4.24 -14.46 2.92
N TYR A 45 -5.48 -14.22 3.32
CA TYR A 45 -6.06 -12.91 3.59
C TYR A 45 -6.74 -12.85 4.98
N PRO A 46 -6.05 -13.25 6.06
CA PRO A 46 -6.67 -13.45 7.37
C PRO A 46 -7.23 -12.17 8.00
N THR A 47 -6.78 -10.99 7.53
CA THR A 47 -7.20 -9.66 8.01
C THR A 47 -8.12 -8.91 7.04
N THR A 48 -8.22 -9.36 5.79
CA THR A 48 -8.96 -8.67 4.72
C THR A 48 -10.08 -9.51 4.10
N PHE A 49 -10.29 -10.74 4.59
CA PHE A 49 -11.36 -11.64 4.14
C PHE A 49 -12.27 -12.10 5.30
N ALA A 50 -13.53 -11.66 5.25
CA ALA A 50 -14.59 -11.99 6.20
C ALA A 50 -15.49 -13.13 5.66
N GLY A 51 -14.92 -14.34 5.59
CA GLY A 51 -15.62 -15.52 5.07
C GLY A 51 -16.49 -16.25 6.11
N ILE A 52 -17.69 -16.67 5.70
CA ILE A 52 -18.62 -17.55 6.43
C ILE A 52 -18.99 -18.75 5.56
N GLN A 53 -18.80 -19.98 6.05
CA GLN A 53 -19.41 -21.17 5.44
C GLN A 53 -20.80 -21.44 6.02
N ILE A 54 -21.80 -21.60 5.17
CA ILE A 54 -23.19 -21.81 5.54
C ILE A 54 -23.66 -23.16 5.01
N HIS A 55 -23.92 -24.09 5.92
CA HIS A 55 -24.45 -25.40 5.56
C HIS A 55 -25.93 -25.34 5.18
N ILE A 56 -26.30 -26.00 4.07
CA ILE A 56 -27.68 -26.12 3.57
C ILE A 56 -27.98 -27.55 3.17
N GLY A 57 -29.07 -28.12 3.71
CA GLY A 57 -29.55 -29.45 3.34
C GLY A 57 -28.78 -30.62 3.98
N ASP A 58 -28.05 -30.36 5.06
CA ASP A 58 -27.39 -31.39 5.88
C ASP A 58 -27.61 -31.15 7.40
N ALA A 59 -26.93 -31.95 8.24
CA ALA A 59 -27.08 -31.94 9.70
C ALA A 59 -26.62 -30.63 10.38
N TYR A 60 -25.87 -29.78 9.68
CA TYR A 60 -25.32 -28.52 10.19
C TYR A 60 -26.12 -27.31 9.73
N THR A 61 -27.17 -27.52 8.95
CA THR A 61 -28.10 -26.47 8.50
C THR A 61 -28.73 -25.74 9.69
N ARG A 62 -28.67 -24.41 9.67
CA ARG A 62 -29.32 -23.53 10.64
C ARG A 62 -30.40 -22.69 9.96
N LEU A 63 -31.48 -22.35 10.68
CA LEU A 63 -32.61 -21.58 10.13
C LEU A 63 -32.16 -20.23 9.55
N TRP A 64 -31.26 -19.53 10.24
CA TRP A 64 -30.72 -18.26 9.77
C TRP A 64 -29.92 -18.42 8.47
N GLY A 65 -29.05 -19.43 8.38
CA GLY A 65 -28.31 -19.74 7.17
C GLY A 65 -29.21 -20.13 5.99
N ALA A 66 -30.28 -20.91 6.23
CA ALA A 66 -31.28 -21.24 5.22
C ALA A 66 -32.04 -19.99 4.71
N ALA A 67 -32.31 -19.03 5.59
CA ALA A 67 -32.88 -17.75 5.19
C ALA A 67 -31.92 -16.93 4.32
N ARG A 68 -30.61 -16.95 4.60
CA ARG A 68 -29.59 -16.34 3.72
C ARG A 68 -29.52 -17.02 2.36
N ALA A 69 -29.62 -18.35 2.29
CA ALA A 69 -29.65 -19.05 1.01
C ALA A 69 -30.88 -18.66 0.17
N THR A 70 -32.03 -18.44 0.82
CA THR A 70 -33.23 -17.93 0.16
C THR A 70 -33.05 -16.49 -0.31
N PHE A 71 -32.45 -15.62 0.52
CA PHE A 71 -32.14 -14.23 0.18
C PHE A 71 -31.26 -14.11 -1.08
N TYR A 72 -30.24 -14.97 -1.20
CA TYR A 72 -29.35 -15.03 -2.36
C TYR A 72 -29.88 -15.86 -3.52
N ASN A 73 -31.09 -16.42 -3.41
CA ASN A 73 -31.66 -17.35 -4.40
C ASN A 73 -30.67 -18.45 -4.81
N VAL A 74 -30.01 -19.07 -3.81
CA VAL A 74 -28.93 -20.04 -4.03
C VAL A 74 -29.45 -21.24 -4.85
N PRO A 75 -28.92 -21.49 -6.05
CA PRO A 75 -29.43 -22.54 -6.94
C PRO A 75 -28.98 -23.95 -6.52
N GLY A 76 -27.90 -24.04 -5.73
CA GLY A 76 -27.34 -25.30 -5.24
C GLY A 76 -26.02 -25.09 -4.49
N THR A 77 -25.47 -26.17 -3.94
CA THR A 77 -24.20 -26.13 -3.19
C THR A 77 -23.08 -26.86 -3.98
N PRO A 78 -21.88 -26.25 -4.16
CA PRO A 78 -21.46 -25.00 -3.53
C PRO A 78 -21.96 -23.76 -4.29
N THR A 79 -22.15 -22.65 -3.57
CA THR A 79 -22.34 -21.31 -4.14
C THR A 79 -21.68 -20.30 -3.20
N ALA A 80 -20.81 -19.42 -3.69
CA ALA A 80 -20.19 -18.36 -2.91
C ALA A 80 -20.71 -16.98 -3.33
N CYS A 81 -21.05 -16.14 -2.35
CA CYS A 81 -21.55 -14.78 -2.57
C CYS A 81 -20.58 -13.76 -1.98
N PHE A 82 -19.89 -12.98 -2.81
CA PHE A 82 -18.92 -11.95 -2.40
C PHE A 82 -19.58 -10.57 -2.36
N ASP A 83 -19.45 -9.88 -1.22
CA ASP A 83 -20.06 -8.59 -0.89
C ASP A 83 -21.55 -8.48 -1.26
N GLY A 84 -22.23 -9.63 -1.28
CA GLY A 84 -23.62 -9.75 -1.72
C GLY A 84 -23.93 -9.31 -3.15
N VAL A 85 -22.91 -9.18 -4.02
CA VAL A 85 -23.05 -8.72 -5.41
C VAL A 85 -22.53 -9.73 -6.44
N ILE A 86 -21.42 -10.43 -6.15
CA ILE A 86 -20.86 -11.45 -7.03
C ILE A 86 -21.29 -12.83 -6.51
N GLN A 87 -21.83 -13.68 -7.39
CA GLN A 87 -22.23 -15.04 -7.06
C GLN A 87 -21.49 -16.04 -7.96
N GLU A 88 -20.73 -16.94 -7.34
CA GLU A 88 -19.99 -18.01 -8.01
C GLU A 88 -20.64 -19.36 -7.68
N VAL A 89 -21.07 -20.12 -8.70
CA VAL A 89 -21.87 -21.34 -8.53
C VAL A 89 -21.10 -22.56 -8.99
N GLY A 90 -21.09 -23.60 -8.15
CA GLY A 90 -20.45 -24.87 -8.44
C GLY A 90 -18.98 -24.89 -8.01
N GLY A 91 -18.34 -26.04 -8.24
CA GLY A 91 -16.94 -26.22 -7.91
C GLY A 91 -16.29 -27.32 -8.72
N ALA A 92 -15.02 -27.12 -9.05
CA ALA A 92 -14.23 -27.99 -9.90
C ALA A 92 -12.77 -28.06 -9.42
N PRO A 93 -12.02 -29.14 -9.74
CA PRO A 93 -10.60 -29.22 -9.41
C PRO A 93 -9.82 -27.99 -9.89
N GLY A 94 -8.99 -27.42 -9.00
CA GLY A 94 -8.14 -26.26 -9.32
C GLY A 94 -8.84 -24.91 -9.27
N MET A 95 -10.12 -24.84 -8.88
CA MET A 95 -10.82 -23.56 -8.74
C MET A 95 -10.18 -22.64 -7.69
N SER A 96 -10.34 -21.34 -7.88
CA SER A 96 -9.91 -20.30 -6.96
C SER A 96 -10.96 -19.20 -6.87
N TYR A 97 -11.05 -18.56 -5.71
CA TYR A 97 -11.91 -17.39 -5.49
C TYR A 97 -11.14 -16.05 -5.52
N ILE A 98 -9.87 -16.08 -5.93
CA ILE A 98 -9.00 -14.90 -5.88
C ILE A 98 -9.50 -13.77 -6.78
N TYR A 99 -10.09 -14.10 -7.93
CA TYR A 99 -10.64 -13.12 -8.86
C TYR A 99 -11.79 -12.37 -8.21
N GLN A 100 -12.80 -13.09 -7.70
CA GLN A 100 -13.97 -12.51 -7.03
C GLN A 100 -13.56 -11.68 -5.81
N TYR A 101 -12.59 -12.18 -5.02
CA TYR A 101 -12.02 -11.42 -3.92
C TYR A 101 -11.38 -10.12 -4.39
N ASN A 102 -10.46 -10.15 -5.36
CA ASN A 102 -9.76 -8.97 -5.85
C ASN A 102 -10.72 -7.93 -6.44
N THR A 103 -11.72 -8.37 -7.23
CA THR A 103 -12.75 -7.49 -7.80
C THR A 103 -13.51 -6.69 -6.73
N ARG A 104 -13.61 -7.23 -5.51
CA ARG A 104 -14.28 -6.56 -4.39
C ARG A 104 -13.33 -5.83 -3.45
N HIS A 105 -12.14 -6.36 -3.26
CA HIS A 105 -11.14 -5.83 -2.34
C HIS A 105 -10.67 -4.42 -2.73
N PHE A 106 -10.65 -4.11 -4.02
CA PHE A 106 -10.23 -2.80 -4.52
C PHE A 106 -11.34 -1.74 -4.58
N ILE A 107 -12.58 -2.09 -4.23
CA ILE A 107 -13.69 -1.15 -4.22
C ILE A 107 -13.63 -0.31 -2.92
N PRO A 108 -13.46 1.02 -3.00
CA PRO A 108 -13.45 1.89 -1.83
C PRO A 108 -14.79 1.85 -1.09
N SER A 109 -14.78 2.17 0.21
CA SER A 109 -16.01 2.27 1.00
C SER A 109 -16.01 3.55 1.81
N ASP A 110 -17.07 4.33 1.69
CA ASP A 110 -17.29 5.49 2.56
C ASP A 110 -17.81 5.11 3.96
N VAL A 111 -17.95 3.81 4.25
CA VAL A 111 -18.41 3.28 5.54
C VAL A 111 -17.25 2.64 6.30
N GLU A 112 -17.10 3.02 7.56
CA GLU A 112 -16.13 2.43 8.49
C GLU A 112 -16.81 1.73 9.65
N MET A 113 -16.14 0.71 10.18
CA MET A 113 -16.69 -0.12 11.25
C MET A 113 -15.63 -0.42 12.32
N LEU A 114 -15.93 -0.08 13.57
CA LEU A 114 -15.21 -0.61 14.73
C LEU A 114 -16.13 -1.57 15.47
N ILE A 115 -15.57 -2.67 15.96
CA ILE A 115 -16.32 -3.67 16.71
C ILE A 115 -15.64 -3.99 18.03
N GLY A 116 -16.47 -4.33 19.02
CA GLY A 116 -16.09 -4.87 20.30
C GLY A 116 -17.10 -5.92 20.73
N ALA A 117 -16.72 -6.84 21.59
CA ALA A 117 -17.68 -7.72 22.25
C ALA A 117 -17.19 -8.14 23.63
N TYR A 118 -18.10 -8.10 24.60
CA TYR A 118 -17.83 -8.56 25.96
C TYR A 118 -18.89 -9.53 26.45
N GLU A 119 -18.50 -10.44 27.34
CA GLU A 119 -19.39 -11.43 27.91
C GLU A 119 -20.34 -10.78 28.92
N VAL A 120 -21.64 -11.03 28.79
CA VAL A 120 -22.66 -10.52 29.71
C VAL A 120 -22.45 -11.14 31.10
N SER A 121 -22.40 -10.30 32.13
CA SER A 121 -22.19 -10.74 33.52
C SER A 121 -23.50 -10.73 34.34
N PRO A 122 -23.78 -11.80 35.13
CA PRO A 122 -23.03 -13.05 35.21
C PRO A 122 -23.20 -13.91 33.93
N PRO A 123 -22.18 -14.69 33.52
CA PRO A 123 -22.24 -15.48 32.30
C PRO A 123 -23.40 -16.48 32.31
N PRO A 124 -24.35 -16.39 31.37
CA PRO A 124 -25.37 -17.42 31.21
C PRO A 124 -24.74 -18.70 30.64
N THR A 125 -25.42 -19.84 30.80
CA THR A 125 -25.04 -21.09 30.12
C THR A 125 -26.09 -21.42 29.04
N PRO A 126 -25.74 -21.43 27.75
CA PRO A 126 -24.42 -21.13 27.19
C PRO A 126 -24.14 -19.60 27.14
N PRO A 127 -22.85 -19.19 27.00
CA PRO A 127 -22.44 -17.81 27.19
C PRO A 127 -23.04 -16.86 26.16
N THR A 128 -23.28 -15.62 26.58
CA THR A 128 -23.87 -14.56 25.76
C THR A 128 -22.95 -13.37 25.76
N TYR A 129 -22.71 -12.81 24.58
CA TYR A 129 -21.89 -11.63 24.38
C TYR A 129 -22.77 -10.45 23.95
N GLU A 130 -22.45 -9.27 24.46
CA GLU A 130 -22.91 -8.02 23.89
C GLU A 130 -21.87 -7.56 22.86
N VAL A 131 -22.26 -7.54 21.60
CA VAL A 131 -21.48 -7.01 20.48
C VAL A 131 -21.78 -5.52 20.33
N GLN A 132 -20.74 -4.70 20.36
CA GLN A 132 -20.79 -3.26 20.16
C GLN A 132 -20.20 -2.92 18.80
N ILE A 133 -20.89 -2.09 18.04
CA ILE A 133 -20.52 -1.73 16.67
C ILE A 133 -20.60 -0.21 16.56
N MET A 134 -19.50 0.42 16.16
CA MET A 134 -19.48 1.82 15.74
C MET A 134 -19.44 1.84 14.23
N LEU A 135 -20.46 2.44 13.62
CA LEU A 135 -20.59 2.55 12.17
C LEU A 135 -20.56 4.02 11.77
N SER A 136 -19.56 4.39 10.98
CA SER A 136 -19.30 5.77 10.58
C SER A 136 -19.47 5.93 9.08
N LEU A 137 -19.97 7.08 8.62
CA LEU A 137 -19.97 7.46 7.21
C LEU A 137 -19.06 8.67 7.02
N GLU A 138 -18.17 8.59 6.04
CA GLU A 138 -17.24 9.68 5.73
C GLU A 138 -17.99 11.01 5.47
N PRO A 139 -17.40 12.18 5.79
CA PRO A 139 -18.00 13.48 5.49
C PRO A 139 -18.32 13.70 4.00
N SER A 140 -17.54 13.07 3.11
CA SER A 140 -17.75 13.06 1.66
C SER A 140 -18.69 11.95 1.17
N GLY A 141 -19.10 11.04 2.07
CA GLY A 141 -19.97 9.92 1.77
C GLY A 141 -21.39 10.35 1.41
N THR A 142 -22.15 9.43 0.81
CA THR A 142 -23.57 9.68 0.49
C THR A 142 -24.46 9.07 1.57
N ALA A 143 -25.40 9.85 2.11
CA ALA A 143 -26.35 9.37 3.11
C ALA A 143 -27.06 8.10 2.62
N LYS A 144 -27.12 7.06 3.47
CA LYS A 144 -27.68 5.75 3.10
C LYS A 144 -28.20 4.99 4.32
N THR A 145 -29.15 4.09 4.11
CA THR A 145 -29.55 3.11 5.13
C THR A 145 -28.82 1.81 4.86
N VAL A 146 -28.32 1.16 5.92
CA VAL A 146 -27.64 -0.13 5.85
C VAL A 146 -28.23 -1.09 6.88
N ARG A 147 -28.31 -2.37 6.51
CA ARG A 147 -28.68 -3.48 7.39
C ARG A 147 -27.42 -4.07 8.02
N VAL A 148 -27.34 -4.03 9.34
CA VAL A 148 -26.16 -4.46 10.09
C VAL A 148 -26.39 -5.85 10.67
N TYR A 149 -25.49 -6.76 10.35
CA TYR A 149 -25.48 -8.14 10.80
C TYR A 149 -24.28 -8.40 11.72
N ALA A 150 -24.45 -9.32 12.67
CA ALA A 150 -23.36 -9.84 13.48
C ALA A 150 -23.55 -11.36 13.64
N ALA A 151 -22.56 -12.14 13.21
CA ALA A 151 -22.57 -13.59 13.23
C ALA A 151 -21.33 -14.14 13.93
N GLN A 152 -21.51 -15.21 14.69
CA GLN A 152 -20.42 -16.03 15.16
C GLN A 152 -20.25 -17.24 14.25
N VAL A 153 -19.00 -17.48 13.89
CA VAL A 153 -18.55 -18.65 13.15
C VAL A 153 -17.58 -19.48 13.98
N LEU A 154 -17.48 -20.76 13.66
CA LEU A 154 -16.56 -21.70 14.28
C LEU A 154 -15.67 -22.32 13.22
N ASP A 155 -14.38 -22.05 13.29
CA ASP A 155 -13.40 -22.63 12.38
C ASP A 155 -13.20 -24.13 12.65
N TYR A 156 -12.85 -24.89 11.61
CA TYR A 156 -12.69 -26.35 11.66
C TYR A 156 -13.93 -27.12 12.15
N TYR A 157 -15.12 -26.60 11.86
CA TYR A 157 -16.38 -27.24 12.18
C TYR A 157 -17.27 -27.32 10.93
N PRO A 158 -17.98 -28.44 10.68
CA PRO A 158 -17.79 -29.73 11.36
C PRO A 158 -16.39 -30.30 11.13
N ALA A 159 -15.98 -31.27 11.96
CA ALA A 159 -14.66 -31.89 11.82
C ALA A 159 -14.47 -32.68 10.52
N SER A 160 -15.57 -33.00 9.84
CA SER A 160 -15.58 -33.62 8.51
C SER A 160 -16.72 -33.02 7.70
N PRO A 161 -16.48 -32.64 6.43
CA PRO A 161 -15.23 -32.80 5.67
C PRO A 161 -14.11 -31.81 6.08
N LEU A 162 -12.84 -32.13 5.75
CA LEU A 162 -11.67 -31.38 6.23
C LEU A 162 -11.55 -29.94 5.70
N TYR A 163 -12.32 -29.59 4.67
CA TYR A 163 -12.38 -28.22 4.13
C TYR A 163 -13.27 -27.28 4.94
N SER A 164 -13.94 -27.78 5.98
CA SER A 164 -14.87 -26.97 6.78
C SER A 164 -14.13 -25.87 7.55
N ARG A 165 -14.41 -24.62 7.20
CA ARG A 165 -13.78 -23.41 7.73
C ARG A 165 -14.83 -22.36 8.06
N ASN A 166 -14.66 -21.61 9.14
CA ASN A 166 -15.60 -20.55 9.57
C ASN A 166 -17.10 -20.93 9.40
N CYS A 167 -17.50 -22.12 9.88
CA CYS A 167 -18.89 -22.54 9.76
C CYS A 167 -19.79 -21.63 10.58
N PHE A 168 -20.87 -21.16 9.97
CA PHE A 168 -21.92 -20.40 10.62
C PHE A 168 -22.50 -21.15 11.82
N ARG A 169 -22.61 -20.47 12.95
CA ARG A 169 -23.15 -21.05 14.19
C ARG A 169 -24.38 -20.31 14.67
N ASN A 170 -24.25 -19.00 14.86
CA ASN A 170 -25.35 -18.16 15.32
C ASN A 170 -25.21 -16.72 14.81
N ALA A 171 -26.32 -15.98 14.78
CA ALA A 171 -26.33 -14.55 14.47
C ALA A 171 -27.31 -13.80 15.37
N ALA A 172 -27.00 -12.53 15.63
CA ALA A 172 -27.93 -11.61 16.25
C ALA A 172 -28.99 -11.15 15.23
N ALA A 173 -30.08 -10.56 15.74
CA ALA A 173 -31.05 -9.88 14.88
C ALA A 173 -30.35 -8.78 14.07
N ALA A 174 -30.77 -8.60 12.81
CA ALA A 174 -30.27 -7.52 11.95
C ALA A 174 -31.02 -6.22 12.25
N ASP A 175 -30.34 -5.09 12.12
CA ASP A 175 -30.92 -3.75 12.33
C ASP A 175 -30.67 -2.88 11.09
N ASP A 176 -31.69 -2.16 10.65
CA ASP A 176 -31.54 -1.15 9.59
C ASP A 176 -31.20 0.20 10.22
N VAL A 177 -30.08 0.78 9.80
CA VAL A 177 -29.48 1.96 10.40
C VAL A 177 -29.25 3.02 9.32
N ALA A 178 -29.72 4.24 9.58
CA ALA A 178 -29.46 5.39 8.72
C ALA A 178 -28.10 5.99 9.04
N LEU A 179 -27.27 6.14 8.02
CA LEU A 179 -25.97 6.81 8.06
C LEU A 179 -26.06 8.17 7.35
N VAL A 180 -25.49 9.19 7.98
CA VAL A 180 -25.41 10.56 7.45
C VAL A 180 -23.95 10.99 7.37
N PRO A 181 -23.56 11.84 6.39
CA PRO A 181 -22.15 12.16 6.16
C PRO A 181 -21.49 12.78 7.40
N GLY A 182 -20.32 12.26 7.78
CA GLY A 182 -19.59 12.65 8.99
C GLY A 182 -20.23 12.19 10.30
N GLY A 183 -21.29 11.37 10.23
CA GLY A 183 -22.00 10.85 11.39
C GLY A 183 -21.55 9.44 11.77
N THR A 184 -21.64 9.15 13.06
CA THR A 184 -21.33 7.84 13.65
C THR A 184 -22.52 7.33 14.44
N VAL A 185 -22.86 6.05 14.27
CA VAL A 185 -23.95 5.37 14.99
C VAL A 185 -23.39 4.21 15.80
N ARG A 186 -23.75 4.17 17.09
CA ARG A 186 -23.46 3.04 17.98
C ARG A 186 -24.62 2.05 17.95
N ILE A 187 -24.31 0.77 17.70
CA ILE A 187 -25.27 -0.33 17.67
C ILE A 187 -24.82 -1.39 18.67
N THR A 188 -25.78 -1.93 19.41
CA THR A 188 -25.56 -3.00 20.38
C THR A 188 -26.38 -4.22 19.98
N LYS A 189 -25.75 -5.38 19.91
CA LYS A 189 -26.39 -6.65 19.56
C LYS A 189 -26.08 -7.73 20.59
N THR A 190 -27.08 -8.51 20.97
CA THR A 190 -26.89 -9.68 21.83
C THR A 190 -26.64 -10.92 20.98
N LEU A 191 -25.54 -11.62 21.24
CA LEU A 191 -25.15 -12.83 20.52
C LEU A 191 -24.91 -13.98 21.51
N GLN A 192 -25.74 -15.01 21.43
CA GLN A 192 -25.58 -16.22 22.23
C GLN A 192 -24.62 -17.19 21.53
N ILE A 193 -23.66 -17.74 22.25
CA ILE A 193 -22.71 -18.74 21.74
C ILE A 193 -23.30 -20.13 21.99
N ASP A 194 -23.23 -21.03 21.01
CA ASP A 194 -23.72 -22.40 21.19
C ASP A 194 -22.70 -23.29 21.94
N ALA A 195 -23.13 -24.46 22.39
CA ALA A 195 -22.30 -25.35 23.20
C ALA A 195 -21.04 -25.87 22.46
N ASP A 196 -21.13 -26.15 21.15
CA ASP A 196 -19.96 -26.61 20.37
C ASP A 196 -18.92 -25.49 20.28
N SER A 197 -19.40 -24.27 20.01
CA SER A 197 -18.55 -23.06 19.94
C SER A 197 -17.89 -22.75 21.27
N ALA A 198 -18.64 -22.81 22.37
CA ALA A 198 -18.11 -22.60 23.72
C ALA A 198 -17.04 -23.65 24.10
N ALA A 199 -17.21 -24.91 23.66
CA ALA A 199 -16.24 -25.97 23.89
C ALA A 199 -14.96 -25.84 23.04
N ALA A 200 -15.01 -25.07 21.95
CA ALA A 200 -13.91 -24.87 21.00
C ALA A 200 -13.58 -23.38 20.81
N SER A 201 -13.65 -22.59 21.89
CA SER A 201 -13.64 -21.13 21.87
C SER A 201 -12.49 -20.50 21.08
N ARG A 202 -11.29 -21.07 21.11
CA ARG A 202 -10.12 -20.60 20.34
C ARG A 202 -10.30 -20.60 18.81
N HIS A 203 -11.32 -21.28 18.31
CA HIS A 203 -11.67 -21.34 16.89
C HIS A 203 -12.88 -20.47 16.56
N MET A 204 -13.42 -19.73 17.53
CA MET A 204 -14.51 -18.80 17.28
C MET A 204 -13.99 -17.51 16.65
N ARG A 205 -14.80 -16.97 15.74
CA ARG A 205 -14.63 -15.64 15.17
C ARG A 205 -16.00 -14.95 15.12
N LEU A 206 -16.00 -13.67 15.44
CA LEU A 206 -17.12 -12.76 15.21
C LEU A 206 -16.91 -12.10 13.84
N ILE A 207 -17.97 -12.07 13.03
CA ILE A 207 -18.01 -11.39 11.73
C ILE A 207 -19.21 -10.45 11.73
N VAL A 208 -18.97 -9.17 11.50
CA VAL A 208 -19.99 -8.11 11.43
C VAL A 208 -19.92 -7.46 10.06
N TRP A 209 -21.07 -7.15 9.46
CA TRP A 209 -21.09 -6.45 8.17
C TRP A 209 -22.32 -5.56 8.01
N ALA A 210 -22.15 -4.50 7.21
CA ALA A 210 -23.19 -3.54 6.84
C ALA A 210 -23.56 -3.73 5.37
N GLN A 211 -24.78 -4.19 5.11
CA GLN A 211 -25.30 -4.52 3.78
C GLN A 211 -26.39 -3.53 3.35
N ALA A 212 -26.62 -3.35 2.05
CA ALA A 212 -27.83 -2.70 1.56
C ALA A 212 -29.09 -3.42 2.13
N PRO A 213 -30.10 -2.69 2.65
CA PRO A 213 -31.24 -3.26 3.36
C PRO A 213 -32.30 -3.84 2.42
N ASN A 214 -31.87 -4.51 1.35
CA ASN A 214 -32.75 -5.16 0.39
C ASN A 214 -33.36 -6.42 1.01
N ASP A 215 -34.49 -6.87 0.47
CA ASP A 215 -35.14 -8.12 0.88
C ASP A 215 -34.67 -9.34 0.07
N SER A 216 -33.92 -9.10 -1.02
CA SER A 216 -33.27 -10.12 -1.84
C SER A 216 -31.95 -9.60 -2.42
N ALA A 217 -31.06 -10.51 -2.83
CA ALA A 217 -29.87 -10.17 -3.58
C ALA A 217 -30.20 -9.62 -4.99
N PRO A 218 -29.30 -8.81 -5.62
CA PRO A 218 -28.04 -8.34 -5.06
C PRO A 218 -28.25 -7.28 -3.97
N ALA A 219 -27.38 -7.28 -2.98
CA ALA A 219 -27.38 -6.30 -1.91
C ALA A 219 -25.94 -6.09 -1.46
N GLU A 220 -25.39 -4.94 -1.82
CA GLU A 220 -23.98 -4.62 -1.59
C GLU A 220 -23.64 -4.59 -0.11
N VAL A 221 -22.57 -5.29 0.27
CA VAL A 221 -21.91 -5.13 1.56
C VAL A 221 -20.95 -3.95 1.45
N TYR A 222 -21.22 -2.88 2.19
CA TYR A 222 -20.42 -1.66 2.18
C TYR A 222 -19.13 -1.83 2.99
N GLN A 223 -19.20 -2.48 4.15
CA GLN A 223 -18.07 -2.72 5.05
C GLN A 223 -18.30 -3.96 5.91
N ALA A 224 -17.22 -4.64 6.27
CA ALA A 224 -17.23 -5.74 7.23
C ALA A 224 -16.07 -5.61 8.24
N ALA A 225 -16.19 -6.27 9.38
CA ALA A 225 -15.17 -6.38 10.39
C ALA A 225 -15.13 -7.79 10.98
N ILE A 226 -13.95 -8.23 11.42
CA ILE A 226 -13.74 -9.53 12.07
C ILE A 226 -13.06 -9.35 13.42
N MET A 227 -13.38 -10.22 14.37
CA MET A 227 -12.70 -10.32 15.66
C MET A 227 -12.52 -11.80 16.01
N ASN A 228 -11.29 -12.24 16.20
CA ASN A 228 -11.01 -13.60 16.68
C ASN A 228 -11.24 -13.67 18.19
N TYR A 229 -11.55 -14.86 18.70
CA TYR A 229 -11.57 -15.08 20.15
C TYR A 229 -10.13 -15.10 20.72
N PRO A 230 -9.87 -14.57 21.95
CA PRO A 230 -10.83 -13.95 22.87
C PRO A 230 -11.39 -12.64 22.31
N PHE A 231 -12.70 -12.44 22.44
CA PHE A 231 -13.31 -11.18 22.03
C PHE A 231 -12.90 -10.07 23.01
N GLU A 232 -12.62 -8.90 22.46
CA GLU A 232 -12.16 -7.74 23.20
C GLU A 232 -13.25 -6.66 23.22
N GLU A 233 -13.26 -5.87 24.28
CA GLU A 233 -14.15 -4.71 24.36
C GLU A 233 -13.87 -3.72 23.23
N LEU A 234 -14.88 -2.92 22.89
CA LEU A 234 -14.72 -1.88 21.90
C LEU A 234 -13.62 -0.93 22.36
N CYS A 235 -12.67 -0.60 21.48
CA CYS A 235 -11.61 0.34 21.82
C CYS A 235 -12.19 1.68 22.30
N ALA A 236 -11.45 2.40 23.15
CA ALA A 236 -11.90 3.70 23.65
C ALA A 236 -12.10 4.68 22.49
N MET A 237 -11.09 4.80 21.62
CA MET A 237 -11.05 5.62 20.42
C MET A 237 -10.02 5.02 19.44
N LYS A 238 -10.03 5.43 18.17
CA LYS A 238 -9.03 5.05 17.16
C LYS A 238 -8.36 6.30 16.60
N ILE A 239 -7.02 6.36 16.65
CA ILE A 239 -6.24 7.37 15.94
C ILE A 239 -5.73 6.74 14.62
N SER A 240 -5.83 7.49 13.52
CA SER A 240 -5.28 7.10 12.22
C SER A 240 -4.75 8.30 11.45
N LEU A 241 -3.90 8.04 10.45
CA LEU A 241 -3.43 9.00 9.45
C LEU A 241 -4.12 8.66 8.12
N PRO A 242 -5.17 9.40 7.70
CA PRO A 242 -5.94 9.04 6.49
C PRO A 242 -5.08 8.96 5.23
N GLU A 243 -4.08 9.84 5.09
CA GLU A 243 -3.13 9.89 3.98
C GLU A 243 -1.85 9.08 4.25
N GLY A 244 -1.69 8.54 5.46
CA GLY A 244 -0.45 7.93 5.92
C GLY A 244 0.65 8.95 6.23
N VAL A 245 1.87 8.45 6.36
CA VAL A 245 3.07 9.27 6.53
C VAL A 245 3.71 9.46 5.15
N PRO A 246 4.08 10.69 4.74
CA PRO A 246 4.82 10.91 3.51
C PRO A 246 6.15 10.15 3.51
N ASP A 247 6.53 9.54 2.39
CA ASP A 247 7.85 8.90 2.24
C ASP A 247 8.99 9.89 2.48
N PHE A 248 8.83 11.10 1.94
CA PHE A 248 9.80 12.19 2.01
C PHE A 248 9.14 13.45 2.56
N ILE A 249 9.88 14.18 3.39
CA ILE A 249 9.53 15.51 3.84
C ILE A 249 10.68 16.48 3.59
N SER A 250 10.35 17.72 3.28
CA SER A 250 11.35 18.76 2.99
C SER A 250 12.14 19.14 4.25
N PRO A 251 13.46 19.34 4.14
CA PRO A 251 14.25 19.97 5.20
C PRO A 251 13.84 21.42 5.40
N ASP A 252 14.07 21.93 6.62
CA ASP A 252 13.88 23.32 7.02
C ASP A 252 12.44 23.86 6.86
N ALA A 253 11.49 22.97 6.61
CA ALA A 253 10.07 23.29 6.46
C ALA A 253 9.23 22.37 7.35
N PRO A 254 8.24 22.92 8.08
CA PRO A 254 7.33 22.09 8.86
C PRO A 254 6.46 21.23 7.94
N THR A 255 6.20 19.99 8.37
CA THR A 255 5.31 19.07 7.67
C THR A 255 3.94 19.05 8.33
N VAL A 256 2.90 19.19 7.53
CA VAL A 256 1.50 19.14 7.98
C VAL A 256 0.95 17.74 7.73
N LEU A 257 0.48 17.08 8.78
CA LEU A 257 -0.15 15.77 8.73
C LEU A 257 -1.63 15.91 9.13
N ASN A 258 -2.51 15.23 8.39
CA ASN A 258 -3.90 15.08 8.80
C ASN A 258 -4.01 13.85 9.70
N VAL A 259 -4.62 14.06 10.87
CA VAL A 259 -4.85 13.01 11.87
C VAL A 259 -6.35 12.89 12.05
N ARG A 260 -6.85 11.67 12.07
CA ARG A 260 -8.23 11.40 12.44
C ARG A 260 -8.28 10.73 13.80
N ILE A 261 -9.16 11.23 14.66
CA ILE A 261 -9.45 10.63 15.97
C ILE A 261 -10.93 10.27 15.99
N GLN A 262 -11.20 8.98 15.79
CA GLN A 262 -12.54 8.42 15.76
C GLN A 262 -12.98 8.03 17.17
N ASN A 263 -14.15 8.53 17.58
CA ASN A 263 -14.76 8.17 18.86
C ASN A 263 -15.29 6.74 18.83
N ALA A 264 -15.20 6.02 19.95
CA ALA A 264 -15.71 4.67 20.05
C ALA A 264 -16.41 4.42 21.40
N ALA A 265 -15.82 3.65 22.31
CA ALA A 265 -16.40 3.47 23.64
C ALA A 265 -16.37 4.75 24.49
N GLU A 266 -15.39 5.63 24.22
CA GLU A 266 -15.21 6.95 24.83
C GLU A 266 -15.28 8.05 23.77
N ASN A 267 -15.59 9.28 24.19
CA ASN A 267 -15.46 10.46 23.35
C ASN A 267 -14.14 11.17 23.63
N LEU A 268 -13.55 11.76 22.60
CA LEU A 268 -12.37 12.59 22.72
C LEU A 268 -12.58 13.74 23.71
N VAL A 269 -11.72 13.85 24.72
CA VAL A 269 -11.61 15.04 25.56
C VAL A 269 -11.10 16.19 24.69
N PRO A 270 -11.87 17.28 24.53
CA PRO A 270 -11.48 18.39 23.65
C PRO A 270 -10.10 18.96 24.01
N GLY A 271 -9.22 19.09 23.01
CA GLY A 271 -7.87 19.63 23.18
C GLY A 271 -6.84 18.66 23.76
N SER A 272 -7.18 17.39 23.96
CA SER A 272 -6.25 16.36 24.47
C SER A 272 -5.35 15.73 23.40
N GLY A 273 -5.63 15.97 22.12
CA GLY A 273 -4.83 15.44 21.01
C GLY A 273 -3.43 16.07 20.98
N VAL A 274 -2.41 15.22 21.00
CA VAL A 274 -0.99 15.62 21.02
C VAL A 274 -0.21 14.73 20.06
N MET A 275 0.70 15.34 19.30
CA MET A 275 1.79 14.65 18.62
C MET A 275 3.04 14.75 19.48
N TYR A 276 3.70 13.63 19.71
CA TYR A 276 5.02 13.55 20.30
C TYR A 276 6.02 13.33 19.17
N TYR A 277 7.13 14.07 19.16
CA TYR A 277 8.12 14.00 18.10
C TYR A 277 9.53 14.20 18.65
N ARG A 278 10.52 13.68 17.95
CA ARG A 278 11.94 13.96 18.15
C ARG A 278 12.69 13.78 16.82
N TYR A 279 13.93 14.24 16.80
CA TYR A 279 14.86 14.05 15.69
C TYR A 279 16.13 13.43 16.26
N ASP A 280 16.66 12.42 15.58
CA ASP A 280 17.97 11.81 15.89
C ASP A 280 18.03 11.22 17.31
N GLY A 281 16.90 10.71 17.81
CA GLY A 281 16.74 10.13 19.14
C GLY A 281 16.50 11.14 20.26
N GLY A 282 16.82 10.75 21.51
CA GLY A 282 16.61 11.58 22.70
C GLY A 282 15.19 11.57 23.26
N ASP A 283 14.87 12.58 24.08
CA ASP A 283 13.54 12.73 24.70
C ASP A 283 12.52 13.29 23.68
N PHE A 284 11.30 12.77 23.71
CA PHE A 284 10.21 13.30 22.89
C PHE A 284 9.79 14.71 23.34
N GLN A 285 9.65 15.60 22.37
CA GLN A 285 8.95 16.86 22.48
C GLN A 285 7.47 16.66 22.13
N SER A 286 6.61 17.65 22.42
CA SER A 286 5.19 17.56 22.11
C SER A 286 4.66 18.81 21.41
N ALA A 287 3.67 18.59 20.52
CA ALA A 287 2.93 19.63 19.82
C ALA A 287 1.42 19.28 19.84
N PRO A 288 0.53 20.25 20.06
CA PRO A 288 -0.91 19.98 20.09
C PRO A 288 -1.45 19.72 18.69
N LEU A 289 -2.54 18.94 18.61
CA LEU A 289 -3.33 18.78 17.40
C LEU A 289 -4.40 19.88 17.30
N PHE A 290 -4.63 20.39 16.09
CA PHE A 290 -5.60 21.44 15.82
C PHE A 290 -6.84 20.88 15.10
N PRO A 291 -8.08 21.11 15.59
CA PRO A 291 -9.27 20.56 14.96
C PRO A 291 -9.57 21.21 13.60
N LEU A 292 -9.85 20.38 12.59
CA LEU A 292 -10.39 20.78 11.29
C LEU A 292 -11.93 20.68 11.23
N GLY A 293 -12.53 19.98 12.18
CA GLY A 293 -13.97 19.73 12.27
C GLY A 293 -14.30 18.23 12.25
N GLY A 294 -15.39 17.84 12.92
CA GLY A 294 -15.72 16.42 13.08
C GLY A 294 -14.62 15.65 13.81
N GLU A 295 -14.18 14.54 13.22
CA GLU A 295 -13.11 13.66 13.74
C GLU A 295 -11.71 14.01 13.21
N TYR A 296 -11.57 15.10 12.44
CA TYR A 296 -10.33 15.43 11.73
C TYR A 296 -9.54 16.56 12.40
N PHE A 297 -8.23 16.38 12.42
CA PHE A 297 -7.24 17.24 13.05
C PHE A 297 -6.03 17.44 12.16
N THR A 298 -5.28 18.51 12.43
CA THR A 298 -3.98 18.78 11.85
C THR A 298 -2.90 18.63 12.92
N ALA A 299 -1.85 17.89 12.60
CA ALA A 299 -0.58 17.91 13.30
C ALA A 299 0.46 18.67 12.47
N THR A 300 1.36 19.39 13.12
CA THR A 300 2.48 20.03 12.43
C THR A 300 3.78 19.51 13.03
N LEU A 301 4.45 18.61 12.30
CA LEU A 301 5.82 18.22 12.56
C LEU A 301 6.71 19.44 12.31
N PRO A 302 7.43 19.95 13.31
CA PRO A 302 8.32 21.10 13.11
C PRO A 302 9.36 20.83 12.01
N ALA A 303 9.98 21.90 11.52
CA ALA A 303 10.98 21.81 10.48
C ALA A 303 12.17 20.93 10.94
N PRO A 304 12.40 19.76 10.33
CA PRO A 304 13.62 19.00 10.57
C PRO A 304 14.81 19.65 9.86
N GLY A 305 16.01 19.52 10.42
CA GLY A 305 17.23 19.76 9.65
C GLY A 305 17.43 18.64 8.61
N CYS A 306 18.22 18.89 7.57
CA CYS A 306 18.42 17.85 6.56
C CYS A 306 19.14 16.62 7.09
N GLY A 307 18.73 15.44 6.61
CA GLY A 307 19.26 14.15 7.04
C GLY A 307 18.82 13.75 8.45
N ALA A 308 18.01 14.57 9.13
CA ALA A 308 17.45 14.20 10.41
C ALA A 308 16.55 12.96 10.28
N GLU A 309 16.54 12.14 11.33
CA GLU A 309 15.70 10.95 11.44
C GLU A 309 14.51 11.27 12.36
N PRO A 310 13.36 11.74 11.82
CA PRO A 310 12.18 12.03 12.61
C PRO A 310 11.54 10.76 13.13
N GLU A 311 11.23 10.78 14.43
CA GLU A 311 10.40 9.78 15.08
C GLU A 311 9.22 10.49 15.73
N PHE A 312 7.99 10.05 15.44
CA PHE A 312 6.80 10.66 16.01
C PHE A 312 5.66 9.67 16.26
N TYR A 313 4.79 10.01 17.19
CA TYR A 313 3.57 9.26 17.49
C TYR A 313 2.50 10.22 18.00
N PHE A 314 1.26 9.77 18.06
CA PHE A 314 0.11 10.57 18.48
C PHE A 314 -0.51 9.98 19.73
N ALA A 315 -1.08 10.83 20.58
CA ALA A 315 -1.89 10.42 21.72
C ALA A 315 -3.12 11.31 21.87
N ALA A 316 -4.17 10.74 22.45
CA ALA A 316 -5.38 11.48 22.80
C ALA A 316 -6.05 10.88 24.05
N GLN A 317 -6.76 11.70 24.82
CA GLN A 317 -7.46 11.27 26.02
C GLN A 317 -8.96 11.16 25.77
N GLY A 318 -9.54 10.02 26.14
CA GLY A 318 -10.99 9.80 26.13
C GLY A 318 -11.65 10.25 27.44
N ASP A 319 -12.94 10.51 27.40
CA ASP A 319 -13.75 11.00 28.52
C ASP A 319 -13.98 9.96 29.63
N GLY A 320 -13.66 8.69 29.37
CA GLY A 320 -13.55 7.61 30.37
C GLY A 320 -12.18 7.55 31.04
N GLY A 321 -11.22 8.37 30.61
CA GLY A 321 -9.88 8.48 31.16
C GLY A 321 -8.82 7.65 30.42
N THR A 322 -9.21 6.88 29.41
CA THR A 322 -8.27 6.09 28.60
C THR A 322 -7.41 7.03 27.75
N THR A 323 -6.09 6.78 27.70
CA THR A 323 -5.21 7.42 26.71
C THR A 323 -4.97 6.43 25.59
N VAL A 324 -5.32 6.82 24.37
CA VAL A 324 -5.03 6.04 23.16
C VAL A 324 -3.80 6.62 22.47
N VAL A 325 -3.03 5.75 21.81
CA VAL A 325 -1.82 6.14 21.08
C VAL A 325 -1.82 5.54 19.67
N TYR A 326 -1.11 6.19 18.75
CA TYR A 326 -0.83 5.68 17.41
C TYR A 326 0.64 5.98 17.04
N PRO A 327 1.44 4.98 16.65
CA PRO A 327 1.11 3.54 16.60
C PRO A 327 0.76 2.96 17.98
N GLU A 328 0.08 1.80 18.01
CA GLU A 328 -0.42 1.18 19.26
C GLU A 328 0.71 0.85 20.25
N GLY A 329 1.93 0.57 19.76
CA GLY A 329 3.11 0.29 20.57
C GLY A 329 3.90 1.52 21.03
N ALA A 330 3.40 2.74 20.85
CA ALA A 330 4.12 3.95 21.27
C ALA A 330 4.33 4.01 22.80
N PRO A 331 5.50 4.50 23.28
CA PRO A 331 6.58 5.13 22.53
C PRO A 331 7.67 4.16 22.03
N SER A 332 7.50 2.84 22.18
CA SER A 332 8.46 1.85 21.63
C SER A 332 8.33 1.66 20.12
N GLU A 333 7.14 1.94 19.57
CA GLU A 333 6.88 2.00 18.14
C GLU A 333 6.51 3.43 17.77
N VAL A 334 7.02 3.89 16.64
CA VAL A 334 6.88 5.26 16.14
C VAL A 334 6.75 5.26 14.62
N GLU A 335 6.17 6.33 14.10
CA GLU A 335 6.24 6.67 12.69
C GLU A 335 7.57 7.35 12.37
N THR A 336 8.07 7.11 11.17
CA THR A 336 9.30 7.70 10.65
C THR A 336 9.11 8.14 9.19
N THR A 337 9.87 9.13 8.74
CA THR A 337 9.90 9.60 7.35
C THR A 337 11.30 10.05 6.97
N ILE A 338 11.61 10.12 5.68
CA ILE A 338 12.94 10.53 5.20
C ILE A 338 12.95 12.05 5.01
N VAL A 339 13.89 12.73 5.67
CA VAL A 339 14.09 14.17 5.48
C VAL A 339 15.09 14.41 4.35
N THR A 340 14.60 14.93 3.23
CA THR A 340 15.41 15.17 2.04
C THR A 340 14.71 16.16 1.09
N ARG A 341 15.46 16.80 0.22
CA ARG A 341 14.90 17.56 -0.90
C ARG A 341 14.73 16.61 -2.08
N VAL A 342 13.52 16.61 -2.64
CA VAL A 342 13.21 15.83 -3.84
C VAL A 342 13.23 16.77 -5.04
N THR A 343 14.12 16.50 -6.00
CA THR A 343 14.16 17.19 -7.29
C THR A 343 13.66 16.25 -8.37
N THR A 344 12.44 16.48 -8.85
CA THR A 344 11.82 15.67 -9.90
C THR A 344 12.30 16.11 -11.28
N PHE A 345 12.84 15.17 -12.07
CA PHE A 345 13.13 15.36 -13.48
C PHE A 345 11.88 15.16 -14.33
N ILE A 346 11.17 14.06 -14.06
CA ILE A 346 9.91 13.72 -14.69
C ILE A 346 9.10 12.84 -13.75
N HIS A 347 7.81 13.10 -13.64
CA HIS A 347 6.81 12.19 -13.07
C HIS A 347 5.71 12.05 -14.11
N ASP A 348 5.67 10.90 -14.76
CA ASP A 348 4.87 10.59 -15.94
C ASP A 348 3.92 9.45 -15.62
N ASN A 349 2.64 9.79 -15.48
CA ASN A 349 1.55 8.83 -15.39
C ASN A 349 0.92 8.52 -16.76
N PHE A 350 1.61 8.87 -17.85
CA PHE A 350 1.24 8.54 -19.24
C PHE A 350 -0.11 9.05 -19.74
N GLU A 351 -0.72 10.02 -19.06
CA GLU A 351 -1.87 10.75 -19.59
C GLU A 351 -1.49 11.63 -20.78
N ASP A 352 -0.28 12.19 -20.74
CA ASP A 352 0.28 13.04 -21.78
C ASP A 352 1.45 12.35 -22.50
N ASP A 353 1.69 12.75 -23.75
CA ASP A 353 2.87 12.30 -24.48
C ASP A 353 4.10 13.13 -24.09
N LEU A 354 4.95 12.58 -23.22
CA LEU A 354 6.18 13.22 -22.76
C LEU A 354 7.44 12.74 -23.50
N GLY A 355 7.28 12.13 -24.69
CA GLY A 355 8.39 11.84 -25.61
C GLY A 355 8.98 10.44 -25.54
N TRP A 356 8.26 9.48 -24.94
CA TRP A 356 8.62 8.07 -25.00
C TRP A 356 8.54 7.54 -26.42
N THR A 357 9.50 6.70 -26.80
CA THR A 357 9.61 6.16 -28.16
C THR A 357 9.49 4.64 -28.16
N VAL A 358 8.69 4.11 -29.09
CA VAL A 358 8.54 2.66 -29.29
C VAL A 358 9.42 2.19 -30.45
N TYR A 359 10.17 1.13 -30.22
CA TYR A 359 10.99 0.44 -31.23
C TYR A 359 10.62 -1.03 -31.31
N ASP A 360 10.17 -1.46 -32.48
CA ASP A 360 9.84 -2.86 -32.73
C ASP A 360 10.94 -3.55 -33.54
N ALA A 361 11.38 -4.71 -33.06
CA ALA A 361 12.28 -5.55 -33.84
C ALA A 361 11.59 -5.97 -35.16
N PRO A 362 12.33 -6.12 -36.29
CA PRO A 362 11.74 -6.47 -37.58
C PRO A 362 10.95 -7.80 -37.62
N GLY A 363 11.11 -8.66 -36.60
CA GLY A 363 10.42 -9.93 -36.46
C GLY A 363 9.15 -9.88 -35.61
N LEU A 364 8.83 -8.76 -34.95
CA LEU A 364 7.62 -8.61 -34.16
C LEU A 364 6.38 -8.69 -35.07
N LEU A 365 5.39 -9.50 -34.68
CA LEU A 365 4.12 -9.64 -35.43
C LEU A 365 2.97 -8.86 -34.78
N PHE A 366 2.83 -8.96 -33.46
CA PHE A 366 1.85 -8.26 -32.62
C PHE A 366 2.48 -7.91 -31.26
N GLY A 367 1.78 -7.13 -30.44
CA GLY A 367 2.25 -6.72 -29.11
C GLY A 367 3.20 -5.54 -29.08
N SER A 368 3.18 -4.67 -30.08
CA SER A 368 3.92 -3.39 -30.02
C SER A 368 3.42 -2.57 -28.82
N TRP A 369 4.33 -1.90 -28.12
CA TRP A 369 3.95 -0.96 -27.06
C TRP A 369 3.04 0.14 -27.60
N GLU A 370 1.97 0.45 -26.87
CA GLU A 370 1.13 1.60 -27.14
C GLU A 370 0.64 2.25 -25.84
N ARG A 371 0.44 3.57 -25.89
CA ARG A 371 -0.12 4.34 -24.78
C ARG A 371 -1.64 4.34 -24.88
N ALA A 372 -2.31 3.71 -23.92
CA ALA A 372 -3.76 3.55 -23.93
C ALA A 372 -4.34 3.30 -22.54
N VAL A 373 -5.65 3.50 -22.40
CA VAL A 373 -6.42 2.96 -21.26
C VAL A 373 -6.49 1.44 -21.38
N PRO A 374 -6.05 0.64 -20.39
CA PRO A 374 -6.02 -0.81 -20.51
C PRO A 374 -7.37 -1.44 -20.82
N GLY A 375 -7.37 -2.44 -21.70
CA GLY A 375 -8.57 -3.12 -22.19
C GLY A 375 -9.14 -4.15 -21.23
N GLY A 376 -8.33 -4.65 -20.29
CA GLY A 376 -8.78 -5.60 -19.25
C GLY A 376 -9.31 -6.91 -19.76
N PHE A 377 -8.64 -7.48 -20.75
CA PHE A 377 -9.12 -8.70 -21.37
C PHE A 377 -8.87 -9.90 -20.45
N ALA A 378 -9.93 -10.68 -20.21
CA ALA A 378 -9.86 -11.89 -19.41
C ALA A 378 -8.93 -12.94 -20.04
N LEU A 379 -8.56 -13.96 -19.25
CA LEU A 379 -7.77 -15.09 -19.72
C LEU A 379 -8.37 -15.74 -20.99
N PRO A 380 -7.53 -16.21 -21.93
CA PRO A 380 -6.07 -16.38 -21.81
C PRO A 380 -5.24 -15.14 -22.17
N ASP A 381 -5.84 -13.98 -22.45
CA ASP A 381 -5.09 -12.76 -22.79
C ASP A 381 -4.46 -12.13 -21.53
N GLY A 382 -5.29 -11.81 -20.54
CA GLY A 382 -4.84 -11.36 -19.23
C GLY A 382 -3.97 -10.10 -19.28
N SER A 383 -4.30 -9.16 -20.16
CA SER A 383 -3.86 -7.76 -20.09
C SER A 383 -4.38 -7.05 -18.82
N PRO A 384 -3.72 -5.97 -18.36
CA PRO A 384 -4.17 -5.22 -17.19
C PRO A 384 -5.59 -4.68 -17.38
N ASP A 385 -6.40 -4.71 -16.31
CA ASP A 385 -7.80 -4.27 -16.28
C ASP A 385 -7.99 -2.77 -16.06
N GLN A 386 -6.94 -2.13 -15.61
CA GLN A 386 -6.80 -0.69 -15.43
C GLN A 386 -5.31 -0.37 -15.35
N ASP A 387 -4.99 0.90 -15.51
CA ASP A 387 -3.70 1.46 -15.17
C ASP A 387 -3.41 1.34 -13.65
N TYR A 388 -2.16 1.56 -13.27
CA TYR A 388 -1.69 1.38 -11.89
C TYR A 388 -2.26 2.44 -10.95
N ASP A 389 -2.21 3.71 -11.35
CA ASP A 389 -2.57 4.84 -10.49
C ASP A 389 -4.07 5.22 -10.59
N GLY A 390 -4.77 4.71 -11.60
CA GLY A 390 -6.18 4.94 -11.85
C GLY A 390 -6.47 6.34 -12.38
N SER A 391 -5.51 6.91 -13.12
CA SER A 391 -5.63 8.13 -13.90
C SER A 391 -6.20 7.87 -15.30
N GLY A 392 -5.92 6.70 -15.88
CA GLY A 392 -6.52 6.20 -17.12
C GLY A 392 -5.54 5.48 -18.05
N ASN A 393 -4.61 6.20 -18.64
CA ASN A 393 -3.67 5.74 -19.65
C ASN A 393 -2.40 5.18 -19.02
N CYS A 394 -1.86 4.13 -19.62
CA CYS A 394 -0.50 3.67 -19.37
C CYS A 394 0.11 3.13 -20.66
N TYR A 395 1.36 2.66 -20.64
CA TYR A 395 1.88 1.87 -21.76
C TYR A 395 1.52 0.40 -21.56
N VAL A 396 0.94 -0.21 -22.60
CA VAL A 396 0.61 -1.64 -22.66
C VAL A 396 1.06 -2.23 -23.98
N THR A 397 1.31 -3.53 -24.02
CA THR A 397 1.48 -4.27 -25.28
C THR A 397 0.12 -4.43 -25.94
N ASP A 398 0.01 -4.02 -27.22
CA ASP A 398 -1.14 -4.16 -28.13
C ASP A 398 -2.51 -4.40 -27.44
N ASN A 399 -3.23 -3.30 -27.20
CA ASN A 399 -4.43 -3.22 -26.36
C ASN A 399 -5.70 -3.74 -27.07
N ARG A 400 -5.60 -4.91 -27.70
CA ARG A 400 -6.69 -5.57 -28.42
C ARG A 400 -6.74 -7.04 -28.04
N TYR A 401 -7.95 -7.53 -27.76
CA TYR A 401 -8.17 -8.92 -27.38
C TYR A 401 -7.49 -9.95 -28.29
N GLY A 402 -6.64 -10.79 -27.69
CA GLY A 402 -5.91 -11.88 -28.35
C GLY A 402 -4.84 -11.38 -29.30
N ARG A 403 -4.21 -10.25 -28.96
CA ARG A 403 -3.06 -9.68 -29.66
C ARG A 403 -1.98 -9.39 -28.64
N ASP A 404 -1.41 -10.46 -28.12
CA ASP A 404 -0.28 -10.38 -27.23
C ASP A 404 1.04 -10.17 -28.00
N VAL A 405 2.14 -10.11 -27.27
CA VAL A 405 3.49 -10.05 -27.86
C VAL A 405 3.74 -11.32 -28.63
N ASP A 406 4.01 -11.19 -29.93
CA ASP A 406 4.34 -12.31 -30.81
C ASP A 406 5.74 -12.07 -31.41
N LEU A 407 6.73 -12.86 -30.99
CA LEU A 407 8.16 -12.67 -31.30
C LEU A 407 8.72 -11.40 -30.63
N GLY A 408 9.46 -10.57 -31.36
CA GLY A 408 9.98 -9.29 -30.84
C GLY A 408 11.51 -9.25 -30.71
N PRO A 409 12.04 -8.41 -29.80
CA PRO A 409 11.29 -7.62 -28.81
C PRO A 409 10.54 -6.41 -29.39
N THR A 410 9.52 -5.93 -28.65
CA THR A 410 9.10 -4.53 -28.66
C THR A 410 9.79 -3.80 -27.50
N VAL A 411 10.18 -2.54 -27.70
CA VAL A 411 10.96 -1.75 -26.74
C VAL A 411 10.32 -0.38 -26.54
N LEU A 412 9.97 -0.06 -25.30
CA LEU A 412 9.59 1.29 -24.87
C LEU A 412 10.82 1.99 -24.31
N LEU A 413 11.24 3.09 -24.94
CA LEU A 413 12.45 3.84 -24.61
C LEU A 413 12.11 5.23 -24.10
N SER A 414 12.71 5.62 -22.96
CA SER A 414 12.55 6.96 -22.42
C SER A 414 13.27 8.03 -23.26
N PRO A 415 12.91 9.32 -23.10
CA PRO A 415 13.78 10.43 -23.45
C PRO A 415 15.16 10.33 -22.77
N ILE A 416 16.11 11.15 -23.24
CA ILE A 416 17.39 11.36 -22.54
C ILE A 416 17.17 12.32 -21.37
N PHE A 417 17.69 11.97 -20.20
CA PHE A 417 17.70 12.81 -19.01
C PHE A 417 19.12 13.22 -18.64
N ASP A 418 19.27 14.46 -18.18
CA ASP A 418 20.54 14.99 -17.70
C ASP A 418 20.67 14.83 -16.19
N LEU A 419 21.63 13.99 -15.75
CA LEU A 419 21.88 13.66 -14.36
C LEU A 419 23.26 14.13 -13.85
N LEU A 420 24.03 14.94 -14.60
CA LEU A 420 25.43 15.26 -14.23
C LEU A 420 25.60 15.95 -12.87
N ASP A 421 24.63 16.79 -12.48
CA ASP A 421 24.69 17.61 -11.26
C ASP A 421 23.81 17.04 -10.14
N THR A 422 23.62 15.72 -10.11
CA THR A 422 22.79 15.02 -9.13
C THR A 422 23.63 14.22 -8.14
N THR A 423 23.03 13.86 -7.01
CA THR A 423 23.74 13.14 -5.94
C THR A 423 23.21 11.73 -5.73
N ASP A 424 21.89 11.56 -5.69
CA ASP A 424 21.26 10.28 -5.36
C ASP A 424 19.96 10.10 -6.16
N VAL A 425 20.11 9.61 -7.39
CA VAL A 425 19.00 9.49 -8.33
C VAL A 425 18.31 8.14 -8.22
N TYR A 426 16.98 8.19 -8.18
CA TYR A 426 16.10 7.03 -8.18
C TYR A 426 15.15 7.07 -9.36
N VAL A 427 14.81 5.87 -9.82
CA VAL A 427 13.69 5.63 -10.73
C VAL A 427 12.65 4.81 -9.98
N ARG A 428 11.41 5.29 -9.96
CA ARG A 428 10.22 4.56 -9.54
C ARG A 428 9.33 4.31 -10.76
N TYR A 429 8.70 3.13 -10.84
CA TYR A 429 7.67 2.83 -11.84
C TYR A 429 6.83 1.65 -11.38
N ALA A 430 5.63 1.54 -11.94
CA ALA A 430 4.83 0.33 -11.91
C ALA A 430 5.03 -0.46 -13.20
N ARG A 431 5.19 -1.78 -13.09
CA ARG A 431 5.24 -2.70 -14.22
C ARG A 431 4.24 -3.84 -14.09
N TYR A 432 3.75 -4.30 -15.22
CA TYR A 432 2.89 -5.46 -15.38
C TYR A 432 3.57 -6.45 -16.31
N ILE A 433 3.51 -7.74 -15.99
CA ILE A 433 3.95 -8.81 -16.90
C ILE A 433 3.09 -10.05 -16.67
N ARG A 434 2.62 -10.63 -17.76
CA ARG A 434 1.94 -11.92 -17.83
C ARG A 434 2.58 -12.76 -18.93
N CYS A 435 2.71 -14.07 -18.65
CA CYS A 435 3.10 -15.10 -19.60
C CYS A 435 2.45 -16.41 -19.10
N ASP A 436 1.54 -17.04 -19.86
CA ASP A 436 0.89 -18.29 -19.41
C ASP A 436 1.83 -19.50 -19.39
N ASP A 437 2.92 -19.47 -20.14
CA ASP A 437 3.97 -20.48 -20.03
C ASP A 437 4.71 -20.44 -18.69
N ALA A 438 4.56 -19.35 -17.93
CA ALA A 438 5.03 -19.26 -16.54
C ALA A 438 4.11 -19.99 -15.54
N GLU A 439 2.96 -20.54 -15.96
CA GLU A 439 1.93 -21.07 -15.06
C GLU A 439 2.08 -22.56 -14.72
N THR A 440 2.78 -23.38 -15.54
CA THR A 440 2.84 -24.84 -15.33
C THR A 440 4.27 -25.40 -15.23
N PRO A 441 4.70 -25.96 -14.07
CA PRO A 441 6.01 -26.61 -13.95
C PRO A 441 6.13 -27.87 -14.81
N PRO A 442 7.32 -28.17 -15.39
CA PRO A 442 8.57 -27.42 -15.30
C PRO A 442 8.63 -26.30 -16.34
N TYR A 443 8.83 -25.05 -15.92
CA TYR A 443 8.76 -23.82 -16.75
C TYR A 443 9.81 -23.75 -17.88
N PRO A 444 9.55 -24.21 -19.12
CA PRO A 444 10.58 -24.37 -20.14
C PRO A 444 10.56 -23.27 -21.22
N GLY A 445 9.63 -22.32 -21.18
CA GLY A 445 9.41 -21.29 -22.20
C GLY A 445 8.90 -19.97 -21.60
N ARG A 446 9.58 -19.44 -20.58
CA ARG A 446 9.16 -18.18 -19.94
C ARG A 446 9.59 -17.00 -20.81
N ASP A 447 8.65 -16.09 -21.02
CA ASP A 447 8.92 -14.79 -21.59
C ASP A 447 9.11 -13.75 -20.49
N PHE A 448 9.92 -12.75 -20.80
CA PHE A 448 10.41 -11.81 -19.81
C PHE A 448 10.17 -10.37 -20.26
N LEU A 449 9.84 -9.54 -19.27
CA LEU A 449 10.03 -8.11 -19.33
C LEU A 449 11.43 -7.81 -18.78
N ASP A 450 12.26 -7.21 -19.62
CA ASP A 450 13.59 -6.73 -19.28
C ASP A 450 13.54 -5.21 -19.06
N VAL A 451 14.11 -4.76 -17.94
CA VAL A 451 14.32 -3.34 -17.68
C VAL A 451 15.81 -3.08 -17.65
N GLU A 452 16.26 -2.14 -18.48
CA GLU A 452 17.68 -1.85 -18.66
C GLU A 452 17.94 -0.35 -18.59
N LEU A 453 19.08 0.02 -18.00
CA LEU A 453 19.54 1.39 -17.83
C LEU A 453 20.78 1.65 -18.68
N SER A 454 20.89 2.86 -19.22
CA SER A 454 22.05 3.32 -19.98
C SER A 454 22.52 4.67 -19.45
N GLY A 455 23.82 4.82 -19.25
CA GLY A 455 24.48 6.09 -18.91
C GLY A 455 25.19 6.74 -20.10
N ASP A 456 25.03 6.22 -21.32
CA ASP A 456 25.79 6.67 -22.50
C ASP A 456 24.91 6.89 -23.74
N GLY A 457 23.62 7.21 -23.54
CA GLY A 457 22.69 7.51 -24.63
C GLY A 457 22.29 6.28 -25.44
N GLY A 458 22.25 5.12 -24.78
CA GLY A 458 21.81 3.86 -25.37
C GLY A 458 22.88 3.10 -26.15
N VAL A 459 24.17 3.46 -26.00
CA VAL A 459 25.29 2.72 -26.61
C VAL A 459 25.53 1.41 -25.87
N THR A 460 25.49 1.44 -24.54
CA THR A 460 25.52 0.27 -23.66
C THR A 460 24.34 0.26 -22.70
N TRP A 461 23.94 -0.94 -22.29
CA TRP A 461 22.75 -1.18 -21.46
C TRP A 461 23.11 -2.16 -20.33
N VAL A 462 22.71 -1.81 -19.11
CA VAL A 462 22.88 -2.63 -17.90
C VAL A 462 21.50 -3.10 -17.44
N GLN A 463 21.32 -4.41 -17.29
CA GLN A 463 20.05 -5.02 -16.88
C GLN A 463 19.78 -4.76 -15.40
N ALA A 464 18.68 -4.07 -15.12
CA ALA A 464 18.20 -3.80 -13.78
C ALA A 464 17.14 -4.81 -13.32
N GLU A 465 16.27 -5.26 -14.23
CA GLU A 465 15.31 -6.33 -13.97
C GLU A 465 15.25 -7.35 -15.11
N HIS A 466 14.99 -8.61 -14.75
CA HIS A 466 14.69 -9.73 -15.65
C HIS A 466 13.55 -10.55 -15.05
N VAL A 467 12.32 -10.27 -15.48
CA VAL A 467 11.13 -10.68 -14.73
C VAL A 467 10.09 -11.30 -15.65
N THR A 468 9.42 -12.33 -15.15
CA THR A 468 8.36 -13.07 -15.86
C THR A 468 7.12 -13.15 -14.97
N GLY A 469 5.98 -13.53 -15.54
CA GLY A 469 4.68 -13.58 -14.87
C GLY A 469 4.51 -14.71 -13.83
N THR A 470 5.49 -14.96 -12.94
CA THR A 470 5.35 -15.97 -11.87
C THR A 470 4.76 -15.39 -10.59
N GLY A 471 3.75 -16.04 -10.01
CA GLY A 471 3.30 -15.77 -8.64
C GLY A 471 1.81 -16.09 -8.39
N PRO A 472 1.32 -15.99 -7.15
CA PRO A 472 -0.10 -16.16 -6.82
C PRO A 472 -1.01 -15.04 -7.39
N LYS A 473 -0.41 -14.01 -7.97
CA LYS A 473 -1.05 -13.01 -8.82
C LYS A 473 -0.40 -13.08 -10.20
N ILE A 474 -0.90 -13.96 -11.06
CA ILE A 474 -0.65 -13.88 -12.50
C ILE A 474 -1.29 -12.57 -12.98
N GLY A 475 -0.52 -11.70 -13.62
CA GLY A 475 -1.04 -10.46 -14.20
C GLY A 475 -1.49 -9.41 -13.17
N GLY A 476 -0.55 -8.84 -12.42
CA GLY A 476 -0.81 -7.70 -11.54
C GLY A 476 0.32 -6.68 -11.56
N TRP A 477 -0.03 -5.41 -11.33
CA TRP A 477 0.95 -4.33 -11.23
C TRP A 477 1.90 -4.52 -10.04
N VAL A 478 3.19 -4.36 -10.30
CA VAL A 478 4.28 -4.39 -9.33
C VAL A 478 4.98 -3.05 -9.35
N TYR A 479 5.05 -2.40 -8.19
CA TYR A 479 5.79 -1.16 -8.00
C TYR A 479 7.27 -1.46 -7.72
N VAL A 480 8.16 -0.73 -8.40
CA VAL A 480 9.60 -0.92 -8.34
C VAL A 480 10.27 0.42 -8.04
N GLN A 481 11.33 0.37 -7.24
CA GLN A 481 12.26 1.49 -7.04
C GLN A 481 13.68 0.99 -7.28
N LEU A 482 14.42 1.71 -8.12
CA LEU A 482 15.82 1.47 -8.44
C LEU A 482 16.64 2.71 -8.11
N ARG A 483 17.83 2.51 -7.56
CA ARG A 483 18.85 3.56 -7.46
C ARG A 483 19.71 3.52 -8.72
N VAL A 484 19.78 4.62 -9.47
CA VAL A 484 20.43 4.64 -10.80
C VAL A 484 21.92 4.29 -10.70
N ALA A 485 22.60 4.87 -9.71
CA ALA A 485 24.04 4.69 -9.49
C ALA A 485 24.46 3.23 -9.18
N ASP A 486 23.52 2.35 -8.84
CA ASP A 486 23.82 0.93 -8.64
C ASP A 486 24.00 0.18 -9.97
N PHE A 487 23.61 0.78 -11.11
CA PHE A 487 23.63 0.15 -12.43
C PHE A 487 24.50 0.91 -13.44
N VAL A 488 24.41 2.25 -13.46
CA VAL A 488 25.13 3.09 -14.42
C VAL A 488 25.63 4.36 -13.75
N ASP A 489 26.70 4.95 -14.29
CA ASP A 489 27.18 6.26 -13.84
C ASP A 489 26.14 7.35 -14.16
N LEU A 490 26.07 8.38 -13.30
CA LEU A 490 25.20 9.54 -13.50
C LEU A 490 25.81 10.45 -14.57
N THR A 491 25.14 10.58 -15.71
CA THR A 491 25.61 11.35 -16.86
C THR A 491 24.49 12.20 -17.46
N SER A 492 24.84 13.04 -18.44
CA SER A 492 23.85 13.82 -19.17
C SER A 492 23.07 13.03 -20.23
N GLN A 493 23.33 11.73 -20.33
CA GLN A 493 22.86 10.85 -21.39
C GLN A 493 22.08 9.64 -20.82
N PHE A 494 21.49 9.80 -19.64
CA PHE A 494 20.77 8.71 -19.01
C PHE A 494 19.50 8.35 -19.79
N GLN A 495 19.25 7.05 -19.98
CA GLN A 495 18.02 6.51 -20.53
C GLN A 495 17.65 5.18 -19.86
N ILE A 496 16.36 4.86 -19.88
CA ILE A 496 15.80 3.57 -19.46
C ILE A 496 14.97 2.99 -20.59
N ARG A 497 14.96 1.66 -20.72
CA ARG A 497 14.08 0.94 -21.63
C ARG A 497 13.39 -0.25 -21.00
N PHE A 498 12.21 -0.55 -21.50
CA PHE A 498 11.38 -1.70 -21.15
C PHE A 498 11.20 -2.56 -22.40
N SER A 499 11.76 -3.77 -22.38
CA SER A 499 11.77 -4.68 -23.52
C SER A 499 10.98 -5.95 -23.20
N VAL A 500 10.10 -6.36 -24.09
CA VAL A 500 9.35 -7.62 -23.96
C VAL A 500 9.34 -8.37 -25.28
N ALA A 501 9.48 -9.68 -25.22
CA ALA A 501 9.46 -10.58 -26.37
C ALA A 501 8.78 -11.90 -25.98
N ASP A 502 8.13 -12.53 -26.94
CA ASP A 502 7.56 -13.88 -26.86
C ASP A 502 8.31 -14.80 -27.82
N ILE A 503 9.37 -15.44 -27.33
CA ILE A 503 10.28 -16.22 -28.18
C ILE A 503 10.61 -17.58 -27.53
N PRO A 504 10.17 -18.70 -28.14
CA PRO A 504 9.38 -18.78 -29.39
C PRO A 504 7.96 -18.20 -29.21
N ASN A 505 7.27 -17.89 -30.31
CA ASN A 505 5.86 -17.49 -30.22
C ASN A 505 5.03 -18.71 -29.82
N ASN A 506 4.78 -18.85 -28.52
CA ASN A 506 4.09 -20.00 -27.97
C ASN A 506 3.39 -19.75 -26.64
N SER A 507 3.39 -18.51 -26.15
CA SER A 507 2.67 -18.08 -24.95
C SER A 507 1.65 -17.00 -25.33
N TYR A 508 0.78 -16.64 -24.38
CA TYR A 508 0.17 -15.32 -24.38
C TYR A 508 1.03 -14.42 -23.48
N THR A 509 1.73 -13.43 -24.04
CA THR A 509 2.60 -12.53 -23.27
C THR A 509 2.14 -11.07 -23.33
N GLU A 510 1.79 -10.51 -22.16
CA GLU A 510 1.32 -9.13 -22.01
C GLU A 510 2.16 -8.36 -21.01
N ALA A 511 2.46 -7.10 -21.29
CA ALA A 511 3.22 -6.23 -20.42
C ALA A 511 2.57 -4.83 -20.29
N GLY A 512 2.91 -4.16 -19.19
CA GLY A 512 2.45 -2.80 -18.91
C GLY A 512 3.51 -2.01 -18.14
N VAL A 513 3.56 -0.70 -18.34
CA VAL A 513 4.38 0.24 -17.56
C VAL A 513 3.54 1.46 -17.24
N ASP A 514 3.59 1.90 -15.98
CA ASP A 514 2.84 3.06 -15.48
C ASP A 514 3.57 3.81 -14.36
N ASP A 515 3.13 5.02 -14.03
CA ASP A 515 3.58 5.85 -12.90
C ASP A 515 5.13 5.99 -12.81
N PHE A 516 5.77 6.38 -13.92
CA PHE A 516 7.22 6.53 -14.00
C PHE A 516 7.67 7.83 -13.32
N TRP A 517 8.57 7.74 -12.34
CA TRP A 517 9.12 8.89 -11.64
C TRP A 517 10.64 8.80 -11.52
N LEU A 518 11.34 9.77 -12.15
CA LEU A 518 12.78 9.96 -12.05
C LEU A 518 13.06 11.21 -11.21
N PHE A 519 13.80 11.05 -10.13
CA PHE A 519 14.07 12.13 -9.18
C PHE A 519 15.42 11.95 -8.48
N ASP A 520 16.00 13.06 -8.08
CA ASP A 520 17.16 13.13 -7.20
C ASP A 520 16.71 13.38 -5.76
N LEU A 521 17.36 12.67 -4.83
CA LEU A 521 17.28 12.94 -3.40
C LEU A 521 18.56 13.63 -2.97
N SER A 522 18.43 14.87 -2.51
CA SER A 522 19.58 15.65 -2.05
C SER A 522 19.24 16.40 -0.79
N CYS A 523 20.17 16.42 0.16
CA CYS A 523 20.02 17.22 1.37
C CYS A 523 20.69 18.59 1.29
N ASP A 524 21.55 18.72 0.28
CA ASP A 524 22.13 19.96 -0.18
C ASP A 524 21.31 20.38 -1.41
N GLY A 525 21.07 21.67 -1.65
CA GLY A 525 20.47 22.09 -2.91
C GLY A 525 21.43 21.80 -4.06
N GLY A 526 21.54 20.55 -4.53
CA GLY A 526 22.71 20.05 -5.25
C GLY A 526 24.02 20.33 -4.48
N PRO A 527 25.21 20.03 -5.03
CA PRO A 527 26.40 20.72 -4.59
C PRO A 527 26.25 22.19 -5.03
N GLN A 528 25.62 23.03 -4.20
CA GLN A 528 25.64 24.48 -4.44
C GLN A 528 27.10 24.98 -4.44
N TYR A 529 27.99 24.25 -3.77
CA TYR A 529 29.40 24.55 -3.58
C TYR A 529 30.21 23.28 -3.84
N LYS A 530 31.17 23.34 -4.76
CA LYS A 530 32.05 22.22 -5.10
C LYS A 530 33.07 22.01 -3.98
N PRO A 531 33.71 20.83 -3.84
CA PRO A 531 34.91 20.71 -3.02
C PRO A 531 35.89 21.84 -3.36
N GLY A 532 36.38 22.54 -2.35
CA GLY A 532 37.20 23.74 -2.48
C GLY A 532 36.45 25.08 -2.40
N ASP A 533 35.13 25.14 -2.58
CA ASP A 533 34.34 26.37 -2.40
C ASP A 533 33.95 26.51 -0.92
N LEU A 534 34.74 27.27 -0.17
CA LEU A 534 34.67 27.36 1.28
C LEU A 534 34.23 28.72 1.79
N ASN A 535 34.01 29.69 0.90
CA ASN A 535 33.22 30.85 1.23
C ASN A 535 31.75 30.68 0.81
N CYS A 536 31.42 29.59 0.11
CA CYS A 536 30.08 29.27 -0.36
C CYS A 536 29.52 30.37 -1.27
N ASP A 537 30.33 30.84 -2.22
CA ASP A 537 29.93 31.85 -3.21
C ASP A 537 29.73 31.29 -4.63
N THR A 538 29.79 29.96 -4.78
CA THR A 538 29.61 29.16 -6.00
C THR A 538 30.83 29.11 -6.92
N LEU A 539 31.94 29.75 -6.55
CA LEU A 539 33.20 29.72 -7.28
C LEU A 539 34.27 29.03 -6.43
N VAL A 540 35.22 28.37 -7.08
CA VAL A 540 36.45 27.90 -6.43
C VAL A 540 37.57 28.82 -6.90
N ASP A 541 37.87 29.86 -6.13
CA ASP A 541 38.85 30.87 -6.50
C ASP A 541 39.71 31.34 -5.32
N ALA A 542 40.48 32.41 -5.53
CA ALA A 542 41.40 32.91 -4.49
C ALA A 542 40.70 33.34 -3.19
N PHE A 543 39.39 33.58 -3.21
CA PHE A 543 38.58 33.91 -2.03
C PHE A 543 38.29 32.69 -1.14
N ASP A 544 38.55 31.47 -1.61
CA ASP A 544 38.42 30.25 -0.80
C ASP A 544 39.67 29.89 0.01
N ILE A 545 40.80 30.55 -0.28
CA ILE A 545 42.07 30.26 0.39
C ILE A 545 42.01 30.57 1.90
N GLU A 546 41.45 31.71 2.27
CA GLU A 546 41.31 32.11 3.68
C GLU A 546 40.35 31.18 4.45
N PRO A 547 39.14 30.89 3.94
CA PRO A 547 38.26 29.86 4.51
C PRO A 547 38.90 28.46 4.59
N PHE A 548 39.66 28.03 3.58
CA PHE A 548 40.38 26.75 3.57
C PHE A 548 41.41 26.64 4.70
N VAL A 549 42.23 27.67 4.87
CA VAL A 549 43.18 27.74 5.99
C VAL A 549 42.43 27.74 7.31
N LEU A 550 41.30 28.45 7.41
CA LEU A 550 40.49 28.48 8.61
C LEU A 550 39.90 27.10 8.93
N ALA A 551 39.42 26.36 7.94
CA ALA A 551 38.93 24.99 8.10
C ALA A 551 40.04 24.06 8.61
N LEU A 552 41.24 24.12 8.02
CA LEU A 552 42.41 23.33 8.43
C LEU A 552 42.84 23.55 9.88
N VAL A 553 42.73 24.77 10.39
CA VAL A 553 43.22 25.13 11.74
C VAL A 553 42.13 25.10 12.81
N SER A 554 40.87 24.89 12.44
CA SER A 554 39.73 24.92 13.36
C SER A 554 39.56 23.64 14.18
N GLY A 555 40.30 22.56 13.87
CA GLY A 555 40.14 21.26 14.52
C GLY A 555 38.96 20.45 13.94
N PRO A 556 38.72 19.22 14.43
CA PRO A 556 37.77 18.27 13.82
C PRO A 556 36.31 18.73 13.85
N GLY A 557 35.97 19.73 14.67
CA GLY A 557 34.62 20.30 14.78
C GLY A 557 34.41 21.58 13.97
N PHE A 558 35.43 22.09 13.28
CA PHE A 558 35.39 23.32 12.48
C PHE A 558 34.88 24.56 13.24
N GLU A 559 35.07 24.65 14.56
CA GLU A 559 34.43 25.68 15.39
C GLU A 559 34.82 27.11 15.01
N GLY A 560 36.09 27.32 14.62
CA GLY A 560 36.59 28.61 14.13
C GLY A 560 36.05 28.97 12.75
N TYR A 561 35.89 27.96 11.89
CA TYR A 561 35.35 28.11 10.54
C TYR A 561 33.86 28.42 10.57
N TYR A 562 33.05 27.68 11.33
CA TYR A 562 31.62 27.94 11.45
C TYR A 562 31.29 29.26 12.16
N ALA A 563 32.23 29.85 12.92
CA ALA A 563 32.06 31.20 13.44
C ALA A 563 32.10 32.28 12.35
N ALA A 564 32.83 32.04 11.25
CA ALA A 564 32.97 32.96 10.12
C ALA A 564 32.05 32.62 8.95
N TYR A 565 31.82 31.32 8.70
CA TYR A 565 31.02 30.77 7.59
C TYR A 565 29.95 29.81 8.12
N PRO A 566 28.95 30.31 8.87
CA PRO A 566 27.99 29.48 9.60
C PRO A 566 27.05 28.64 8.71
N ALA A 567 26.95 28.98 7.43
CA ALA A 567 26.11 28.32 6.45
C ALA A 567 26.91 27.52 5.39
N CYS A 568 28.25 27.45 5.53
CA CYS A 568 29.11 26.77 4.59
C CYS A 568 29.64 25.48 5.21
N ASN A 569 29.67 24.38 4.47
CA ASN A 569 30.14 23.09 4.98
C ASN A 569 31.67 23.07 5.05
N GLY A 570 32.26 22.93 6.24
CA GLY A 570 33.72 22.87 6.42
C GLY A 570 34.37 21.64 5.77
N MET A 571 33.56 20.62 5.45
CA MET A 571 34.00 19.41 4.75
C MET A 571 34.21 19.58 3.25
N LEU A 572 33.85 20.73 2.69
CA LEU A 572 34.29 21.07 1.34
C LEU A 572 35.83 21.25 1.27
N ALA A 573 36.52 21.33 2.42
CA ALA A 573 37.97 21.36 2.50
C ALA A 573 38.62 19.96 2.41
N ASP A 574 37.85 18.86 2.51
CA ASP A 574 38.33 17.49 2.29
C ASP A 574 38.27 17.20 0.78
N VAL A 575 39.18 17.86 0.08
CA VAL A 575 39.25 17.84 -1.38
C VAL A 575 39.91 16.57 -1.91
N ASN A 576 40.57 15.79 -1.05
CA ASN A 576 41.12 14.49 -1.42
C ASN A 576 40.15 13.32 -1.15
N GLY A 577 39.07 13.57 -0.40
CA GLY A 577 37.98 12.63 -0.13
C GLY A 577 38.33 11.53 0.87
N ASP A 578 39.33 11.74 1.73
CA ASP A 578 39.79 10.75 2.71
C ASP A 578 38.99 10.77 4.03
N GLY A 579 38.02 11.68 4.14
CA GLY A 579 37.16 11.87 5.29
C GLY A 579 37.79 12.73 6.39
N SER A 580 38.92 13.41 6.12
CA SER A 580 39.65 14.19 7.12
C SER A 580 40.31 15.43 6.53
N VAL A 581 39.82 16.63 6.88
CA VAL A 581 40.48 17.90 6.52
C VAL A 581 41.83 18.05 7.21
N ASN A 582 42.91 17.90 6.46
CA ASN A 582 44.27 17.93 6.96
C ASN A 582 45.29 18.39 5.88
N VAL A 583 46.59 18.30 6.19
CA VAL A 583 47.65 18.77 5.27
C VAL A 583 47.62 18.08 3.89
N PHE A 584 47.05 16.87 3.79
CA PHE A 584 46.90 16.13 2.54
C PHE A 584 45.84 16.72 1.59
N ASP A 585 45.04 17.68 2.05
CA ASP A 585 44.07 18.42 1.23
C ASP A 585 44.67 19.65 0.54
N ILE A 586 45.85 20.11 0.97
CA ILE A 586 46.46 21.33 0.45
C ILE A 586 46.79 21.19 -1.05
N ASP A 587 47.47 20.12 -1.45
CA ASP A 587 47.89 19.93 -2.83
C ASP A 587 46.69 19.75 -3.79
N PRO A 588 45.65 18.95 -3.45
CA PRO A 588 44.42 18.88 -4.25
C PRO A 588 43.64 20.18 -4.29
N PHE A 589 43.63 20.97 -3.21
CA PHE A 589 42.94 22.26 -3.20
C PHE A 589 43.64 23.28 -4.12
N VAL A 590 44.97 23.30 -4.10
CA VAL A 590 45.75 24.12 -5.05
C VAL A 590 45.51 23.67 -6.50
N TYR A 591 45.31 22.37 -6.74
CA TYR A 591 44.94 21.88 -8.06
C TYR A 591 43.57 22.42 -8.50
N LEU A 592 42.57 22.43 -7.61
CA LEU A 592 41.25 23.00 -7.90
C LEU A 592 41.31 24.51 -8.23
N LEU A 593 42.16 25.27 -7.54
CA LEU A 593 42.37 26.71 -7.80
C LEU A 593 43.09 27.03 -9.12
N THR A 594 43.79 26.05 -9.70
CA THR A 594 44.69 26.26 -10.85
C THR A 594 44.30 25.46 -12.09
N ALA A 595 43.36 24.53 -11.96
CA ALA A 595 42.73 23.88 -13.10
C ALA A 595 41.88 24.93 -13.84
N GLU A 596 42.33 25.37 -15.02
CA GLU A 596 41.58 26.30 -15.86
C GLU A 596 40.17 25.75 -16.14
N ASP A 597 39.14 26.54 -15.83
CA ASP A 597 37.78 26.34 -16.31
C ASP A 597 37.80 26.05 -17.82
N GLY A 598 37.42 24.82 -18.17
CA GLY A 598 37.16 24.43 -19.54
C GLY A 598 35.99 25.25 -20.09
N LYS A 599 36.32 26.12 -21.04
CA LYS A 599 35.38 26.73 -22.00
C LYS A 599 34.50 25.71 -22.71
#